data_AF-A0A3A0D6G7-F1
#
_entry.id   AF-A0A3A0D6G7-F1
#
_cell.length_a   1.000
_cell.length_b   1.000
_cell.length_c   1.000
_cell.angle_alpha   90.00
_cell.angle_beta   90.00
_cell.angle_gamma   90.00
#
_symmetry.space_group_name_H-M   'P 1'
#
loop_
_entity.id
_entity.type
_entity.pdbx_description
1 polymer ?
#
loop_
_entity_poly.entity_id
_entity_poly.type
_entity_poly.pdbx_seq_one_letter_code
_entity_poly.pdbx_strand_id
1 'polypeptide(L)'
;MAVDLRHECTHALLHGAADTPPLWLDEGIAEYFEMPEAERPSGHPHLAALRWHLRLGVHRSLKSLESVTDLANMGSIEYRFAWAWVHFMLHGPRAAHRSLVEYLASLRGVGKPFELSRRLHAAAPNLDECMVRHFTNWKRA
;
A
#
# COMPACT_ATOMS: atom_id res chain seq x y z
N MET A 1 9.12 19.56 5.99
CA MET A 1 9.22 20.25 4.68
C MET A 1 9.73 19.32 3.57
N ALA A 2 10.84 18.59 3.74
CA ALA A 2 11.31 17.65 2.69
C ALA A 2 10.53 16.31 2.60
N VAL A 3 9.85 15.95 3.68
CA VAL A 3 9.02 14.72 3.84
C VAL A 3 7.81 14.84 2.90
N ASP A 4 7.02 15.89 3.08
CA ASP A 4 5.95 16.33 2.15
C ASP A 4 6.39 16.42 0.67
N LEU A 5 7.58 16.96 0.37
CA LEU A 5 8.04 17.07 -1.03
C LEU A 5 8.21 15.70 -1.73
N ARG A 6 8.66 14.66 -1.01
CA ARG A 6 8.81 13.32 -1.59
C ARG A 6 7.46 12.65 -1.81
N HIS A 7 6.51 12.89 -0.90
CA HIS A 7 5.12 12.46 -1.03
C HIS A 7 4.49 13.05 -2.30
N GLU A 8 4.49 14.38 -2.41
CA GLU A 8 3.91 15.10 -3.55
C GLU A 8 4.62 14.79 -4.88
N CYS A 9 5.94 14.62 -4.86
CA CYS A 9 6.69 14.21 -6.05
C CYS A 9 6.31 12.79 -6.50
N THR A 10 5.98 11.91 -5.56
CA THR A 10 5.53 10.55 -5.87
C THR A 10 4.19 10.58 -6.61
N HIS A 11 3.23 11.40 -6.17
CA HIS A 11 1.98 11.61 -6.91
C HIS A 11 2.26 12.14 -8.32
N ALA A 12 3.08 13.18 -8.44
CA ALA A 12 3.41 13.78 -9.74
C ALA A 12 4.03 12.77 -10.72
N LEU A 13 4.94 11.91 -10.25
CA LEU A 13 5.54 10.85 -11.06
C LEU A 13 4.52 9.76 -11.44
N LEU A 14 3.65 9.38 -10.50
CA LEU A 14 2.66 8.33 -10.71
C LEU A 14 1.60 8.75 -11.73
N HIS A 15 1.03 9.94 -11.55
CA HIS A 15 0.00 10.51 -12.44
C HIS A 15 0.58 10.96 -13.79
N GLY A 16 1.88 11.25 -13.85
CA GLY A 16 2.57 11.52 -15.12
C GLY A 16 2.83 10.27 -15.97
N ALA A 17 2.83 9.09 -15.35
CA ALA A 17 3.20 7.83 -16.01
C ALA A 17 2.01 6.92 -16.32
N ALA A 18 0.85 7.10 -15.67
CA ALA A 18 -0.33 6.26 -15.79
C ALA A 18 -1.60 7.00 -15.36
N ASP A 19 -2.78 6.42 -15.65
CA ASP A 19 -4.05 6.88 -15.09
C ASP A 19 -4.03 6.85 -13.55
N THR A 20 -4.79 7.75 -12.94
CA THR A 20 -4.86 7.88 -11.48
C THR A 20 -5.29 6.56 -10.83
N PRO A 21 -4.47 5.98 -9.94
CA PRO A 21 -4.86 4.79 -9.19
C PRO A 21 -5.98 5.10 -8.18
N PRO A 22 -6.61 4.07 -7.58
CA PRO A 22 -7.52 4.26 -6.47
C PRO A 22 -6.83 4.99 -5.32
N LEU A 23 -7.59 5.84 -4.62
CA LEU A 23 -7.10 6.75 -3.60
C LEU A 23 -6.16 6.09 -2.59
N TRP A 24 -6.55 4.94 -2.02
CA TRP A 24 -5.70 4.25 -1.04
C TRP A 24 -4.34 3.82 -1.63
N LEU A 25 -4.28 3.45 -2.91
CA LEU A 25 -3.05 2.98 -3.53
C LEU A 25 -2.16 4.18 -3.89
N ASP A 26 -2.76 5.27 -4.35
CA ASP A 26 -2.06 6.54 -4.61
C ASP A 26 -1.33 7.00 -3.34
N GLU A 27 -2.09 7.17 -2.24
CA GLU A 27 -1.55 7.58 -0.95
C GLU A 27 -0.57 6.54 -0.37
N GLY A 28 -0.90 5.25 -0.46
CA GLY A 28 -0.03 4.19 0.07
C GLY A 28 1.34 4.12 -0.61
N ILE A 29 1.40 4.41 -1.92
CA ILE A 29 2.66 4.51 -2.68
C ILE A 29 3.41 5.77 -2.26
N ALA A 30 2.71 6.91 -2.17
CA ALA A 30 3.31 8.17 -1.75
C ALA A 30 3.93 8.08 -0.34
N GLU A 31 3.20 7.56 0.65
CA GLU A 31 3.68 7.27 2.01
C GLU A 31 4.92 6.35 2.00
N TYR A 32 4.92 5.31 1.17
CA TYR A 32 6.07 4.40 1.11
C TYR A 32 7.33 5.07 0.55
N PHE A 33 7.20 5.89 -0.50
CA PHE A 33 8.32 6.56 -1.14
C PHE A 33 8.73 7.89 -0.49
N GLU A 34 7.92 8.39 0.46
CA GLU A 34 8.22 9.54 1.31
C GLU A 34 9.56 9.37 2.05
N MET A 35 9.85 8.15 2.50
CA MET A 35 11.09 7.84 3.20
C MET A 35 12.30 7.75 2.24
N PRO A 36 13.50 8.15 2.68
CA PRO A 36 14.75 7.86 1.97
C PRO A 36 14.88 6.36 1.70
N GLU A 37 15.52 5.99 0.58
CA GLU A 37 15.59 4.60 0.10
C GLU A 37 16.03 3.59 1.17
N ALA A 38 17.08 3.91 1.93
CA ALA A 38 17.59 3.06 3.01
C ALA A 38 16.60 2.88 4.17
N GLU A 39 15.63 3.77 4.31
CA GLU A 39 14.65 3.79 5.40
C GLU A 39 13.26 3.30 4.99
N ARG A 40 12.90 3.27 3.70
CA ARG A 40 11.55 2.86 3.24
C ARG A 40 11.06 1.54 3.84
N PRO A 41 11.87 0.47 3.93
CA PRO A 41 11.37 -0.81 4.42
C PRO A 41 11.05 -0.81 5.92
N SER A 42 11.63 0.08 6.74
CA SER A 42 11.55 -0.06 8.21
C SER A 42 11.61 1.24 9.03
N GLY A 43 11.80 2.39 8.40
CA GLY A 43 11.94 3.70 9.02
C GLY A 43 10.62 4.48 9.10
N HIS A 44 9.57 4.03 8.39
CA HIS A 44 8.31 4.75 8.37
C HIS A 44 7.66 4.81 9.78
N PRO A 45 7.19 5.98 10.25
CA PRO A 45 6.54 6.13 11.56
C PRO A 45 5.32 5.22 11.76
N HIS A 46 4.66 4.86 10.66
CA HIS A 46 3.53 3.93 10.66
C HIS A 46 3.85 2.54 11.20
N LEU A 47 5.08 2.05 11.05
CA LEU A 47 5.41 0.66 11.37
C LEU A 47 5.14 0.30 12.83
N ALA A 48 5.59 1.14 13.77
CA ALA A 48 5.43 0.88 15.20
C ALA A 48 3.96 0.84 15.60
N ALA A 49 3.19 1.81 15.10
CA ALA A 49 1.81 1.98 15.47
C ALA A 49 0.89 1.01 14.70
N LEU A 50 1.28 0.55 13.50
CA LEU A 50 0.64 -0.56 12.78
C LEU A 50 0.75 -1.85 13.59
N ARG A 51 1.94 -2.20 14.09
CA ARG A 51 2.14 -3.40 14.91
C ARG A 51 1.25 -3.40 16.15
N TRP A 52 1.07 -2.25 16.79
CA TRP A 52 0.13 -2.12 17.90
C TRP A 52 -1.32 -2.40 17.49
N HIS A 53 -1.80 -1.82 16.38
CA HIS A 53 -3.14 -2.10 15.86
C HIS A 53 -3.34 -3.58 15.55
N LEU A 54 -2.39 -4.21 14.85
CA LEU A 54 -2.47 -5.62 14.50
C LEU A 54 -2.52 -6.52 15.75
N ARG A 55 -1.77 -6.19 16.81
CA ARG A 55 -1.83 -6.91 18.11
C ARG A 55 -3.18 -6.79 18.79
N LEU A 56 -3.88 -5.67 18.61
CA LEU A 56 -5.24 -5.44 19.12
C LEU A 56 -6.32 -6.00 18.19
N GLY A 57 -5.95 -6.71 17.11
CA GLY A 57 -6.89 -7.24 16.11
C GLY A 57 -7.47 -6.18 15.16
N VAL A 58 -7.03 -4.91 15.29
CA VAL A 58 -7.44 -3.82 14.40
C VAL A 58 -6.71 -3.97 13.07
N HIS A 59 -7.47 -4.19 12.00
CA HIS A 59 -6.95 -4.18 10.64
C HIS A 59 -7.94 -3.56 9.65
N ARG A 60 -7.42 -3.13 8.51
CA ARG A 60 -8.21 -2.79 7.31
C ARG A 60 -7.87 -3.79 6.22
N SER A 61 -8.88 -4.52 5.76
CA SER A 61 -8.72 -5.41 4.60
C SER A 61 -8.49 -4.56 3.35
N LEU A 62 -7.81 -5.13 2.37
CA LEU A 62 -7.55 -4.43 1.11
C LEU A 62 -8.84 -3.99 0.42
N LYS A 63 -9.87 -4.85 0.45
CA LYS A 63 -11.21 -4.55 -0.08
C LYS A 63 -11.85 -3.34 0.62
N SER A 64 -11.65 -3.17 1.93
CA SER A 64 -12.19 -2.01 2.65
C SER A 64 -11.55 -0.71 2.18
N LEU A 65 -10.23 -0.72 1.93
CA LEU A 65 -9.52 0.45 1.41
C LEU A 65 -9.92 0.79 -0.03
N GLU A 66 -10.14 -0.23 -0.88
CA GLU A 66 -10.64 -0.03 -2.24
C GLU A 66 -12.02 0.64 -2.29
N SER A 67 -12.82 0.49 -1.23
CA SER A 67 -14.13 1.15 -1.14
C SER A 67 -14.06 2.62 -0.69
N VAL A 68 -12.90 3.09 -0.26
CA VAL A 68 -12.69 4.50 0.14
C VAL A 68 -12.42 5.33 -1.12
N THR A 69 -13.41 6.11 -1.54
CA THR A 69 -13.32 6.96 -2.74
C THR A 69 -13.26 8.45 -2.44
N ASP A 70 -13.32 8.83 -1.17
CA ASP A 70 -13.34 10.23 -0.72
C ASP A 70 -12.22 10.46 0.30
N LEU A 71 -11.44 11.52 0.08
CA LEU A 71 -10.35 11.94 0.94
C LEU A 71 -10.82 12.26 2.36
N ALA A 72 -12.07 12.71 2.55
CA ALA A 72 -12.66 12.93 3.87
C ALA A 72 -12.74 11.64 4.72
N ASN A 73 -12.75 10.47 4.07
CA ASN A 73 -12.78 9.16 4.71
C ASN A 73 -11.38 8.52 4.83
N MET A 74 -10.33 9.18 4.34
CA MET A 74 -8.94 8.76 4.52
C MET A 74 -8.40 9.30 5.85
N GLY A 75 -8.66 8.59 6.94
CA GLY A 75 -8.08 8.89 8.24
C GLY A 75 -6.67 8.33 8.44
N SER A 76 -6.04 8.65 9.56
CA SER A 76 -4.68 8.14 9.90
C SER A 76 -4.58 6.61 9.92
N ILE A 77 -5.69 5.91 10.15
CA ILE A 77 -5.73 4.44 10.09
C ILE A 77 -5.69 3.99 8.63
N GLU A 78 -6.48 4.61 7.76
CA GLU A 78 -6.57 4.27 6.33
C GLU A 78 -5.24 4.52 5.63
N TYR A 79 -4.60 5.68 5.83
CA TYR A 79 -3.23 5.97 5.34
C TYR A 79 -2.22 4.91 5.79
N ARG A 80 -2.27 4.55 7.08
CA ARG A 80 -1.37 3.54 7.65
C ARG A 80 -1.55 2.17 7.03
N PHE A 81 -2.79 1.74 6.80
CA PHE A 81 -3.06 0.45 6.18
C PHE A 81 -2.80 0.48 4.68
N ALA A 82 -3.02 1.61 4.00
CA ALA A 82 -2.60 1.82 2.62
C ALA A 82 -1.08 1.63 2.46
N TRP A 83 -0.28 2.32 3.28
CA TRP A 83 1.16 2.11 3.37
C TRP A 83 1.51 0.64 3.67
N ALA A 84 0.80 0.01 4.62
CA ALA A 84 1.05 -1.37 5.01
C ALA A 84 0.85 -2.36 3.85
N TRP A 85 -0.21 -2.19 3.07
CA TRP A 85 -0.48 -3.04 1.91
C TRP A 85 0.54 -2.84 0.81
N VAL A 86 0.94 -1.60 0.52
CA VAL A 86 2.02 -1.32 -0.45
C VAL A 86 3.33 -1.94 0.00
N HIS A 87 3.71 -1.77 1.26
CA HIS A 87 4.89 -2.40 1.83
C HIS A 87 4.83 -3.93 1.73
N PHE A 88 3.70 -4.55 2.09
CA PHE A 88 3.49 -5.99 1.93
C PHE A 88 3.64 -6.44 0.48
N MET A 89 3.12 -5.69 -0.49
CA MET A 89 3.29 -6.05 -1.90
C MET A 89 4.73 -5.91 -2.36
N LEU A 90 5.47 -4.90 -1.88
CA LEU A 90 6.87 -4.68 -2.26
C LEU A 90 7.83 -5.69 -1.63
N HIS A 91 7.56 -6.11 -0.39
CA HIS A 91 8.50 -6.89 0.42
C HIS A 91 8.02 -8.29 0.80
N GLY A 92 6.76 -8.60 0.54
CA GLY A 92 6.14 -9.89 0.83
C GLY A 92 6.41 -10.93 -0.28
N PRO A 93 5.51 -11.91 -0.44
CA PRO A 93 5.65 -12.93 -1.46
C PRO A 93 5.73 -12.36 -2.88
N ARG A 94 6.52 -12.99 -3.76
CA ARG A 94 6.68 -12.59 -5.17
C ARG A 94 5.35 -12.41 -5.92
N ALA A 95 4.33 -13.19 -5.57
CA ALA A 95 3.00 -13.07 -6.17
C ALA A 95 2.31 -11.73 -5.84
N ALA A 96 2.53 -11.19 -4.62
CA ALA A 96 1.99 -9.89 -4.23
C ALA A 96 2.69 -8.75 -4.99
N HIS A 97 4.03 -8.79 -5.07
CA HIS A 97 4.82 -7.84 -5.87
C HIS A 97 4.39 -7.85 -7.34
N ARG A 98 4.27 -9.04 -7.92
CA ARG A 98 3.83 -9.19 -9.31
C ARG A 98 2.44 -8.58 -9.52
N SER A 99 1.52 -8.80 -8.60
CA SER A 99 0.15 -8.25 -8.69
C SER A 99 0.14 -6.72 -8.67
N LEU A 100 0.97 -6.08 -7.84
CA LEU A 100 1.13 -4.62 -7.83
C LEU A 100 1.68 -4.11 -9.16
N VAL A 101 2.77 -4.71 -9.67
CA VAL A 101 3.39 -4.30 -10.94
C VAL A 101 2.44 -4.46 -12.11
N GLU A 102 1.71 -5.58 -12.19
CA GLU A 102 0.73 -5.83 -13.26
C GLU A 102 -0.44 -4.86 -13.17
N TYR A 103 -0.87 -4.50 -11.97
CA TYR A 103 -1.91 -3.50 -11.76
C TYR A 103 -1.46 -2.11 -12.25
N LEU A 104 -0.29 -1.63 -11.80
CA LEU A 104 0.26 -0.35 -12.24
C LEU A 104 0.53 -0.32 -13.74
N ALA A 105 0.94 -1.44 -14.34
CA ALA A 105 1.09 -1.56 -15.78
C ALA A 105 -0.26 -1.47 -16.52
N SER A 106 -1.34 -1.99 -15.93
CA SER A 106 -2.68 -1.90 -16.51
C SER A 106 -3.24 -0.48 -16.54
N LEU A 107 -2.81 0.39 -15.61
CA LEU A 107 -3.19 1.82 -15.58
C LEU A 107 -2.64 2.63 -16.77
N ARG A 108 -1.72 2.06 -17.56
CA ARG A 108 -1.19 2.71 -18.77
C ARG A 108 -1.96 2.37 -20.05
N GLY A 109 -2.91 1.44 -19.98
CA GLY A 109 -3.63 0.89 -21.12
C GLY A 109 -5.10 1.31 -21.16
N VAL A 110 -5.78 0.97 -22.26
CA VAL A 110 -7.22 1.20 -22.40
C VAL A 110 -7.99 0.07 -21.72
N GLY A 111 -8.53 0.32 -20.52
CA GLY A 111 -9.38 -0.63 -19.80
C GLY A 111 -9.58 -0.26 -18.34
N LYS A 112 -10.71 -0.66 -17.74
CA LYS A 112 -10.93 -0.44 -16.32
C LYS A 112 -9.97 -1.33 -15.52
N PRO A 113 -9.18 -0.78 -14.57
CA PRO A 113 -8.29 -1.59 -13.74
C PRO A 113 -9.12 -2.62 -12.96
N PHE A 114 -8.63 -3.85 -12.86
CA PHE A 114 -9.26 -4.89 -12.05
C PHE A 114 -9.06 -4.61 -10.57
N GLU A 115 -9.97 -5.02 -9.69
CA GLU A 115 -9.76 -4.87 -8.23
C GLU A 115 -8.50 -5.63 -7.78
N LEU A 116 -7.56 -4.94 -7.14
CA LEU A 116 -6.30 -5.50 -6.70
C LEU A 116 -6.54 -6.54 -5.59
N SER A 117 -7.53 -6.30 -4.73
CA SER A 117 -7.99 -7.27 -3.73
C SER A 117 -8.40 -8.59 -4.35
N ARG A 118 -9.15 -8.57 -5.45
CA ARG A 118 -9.59 -9.78 -6.15
C ARG A 118 -8.40 -10.59 -6.70
N ARG A 119 -7.42 -9.92 -7.31
CA ARG A 119 -6.22 -10.60 -7.86
C ARG A 119 -5.36 -11.19 -6.76
N LEU A 120 -5.10 -10.41 -5.70
CA LEU A 120 -4.30 -10.86 -4.57
C LEU A 120 -4.98 -12.00 -3.81
N HIS A 121 -6.30 -11.96 -3.64
CA HIS A 121 -7.05 -13.03 -3.00
C HIS A 121 -7.02 -14.32 -3.82
N ALA A 122 -7.07 -14.23 -5.16
CA ALA A 122 -6.90 -15.39 -6.03
C ALA A 122 -5.49 -16.02 -5.93
N ALA A 123 -4.47 -15.20 -5.71
CA ALA A 123 -3.08 -15.66 -5.52
C ALA A 123 -2.80 -16.15 -4.08
N ALA A 124 -3.51 -15.61 -3.09
CA ALA A 124 -3.37 -15.93 -1.67
C ALA A 124 -4.73 -15.81 -0.96
N PRO A 125 -5.49 -16.93 -0.82
CA PRO A 125 -6.82 -16.91 -0.20
C PRO A 125 -6.86 -16.37 1.24
N ASN A 126 -5.75 -16.45 1.97
CA ASN A 126 -5.58 -15.90 3.31
C ASN A 126 -4.76 -14.59 3.30
N LEU A 127 -5.13 -13.67 2.40
CA LEU A 127 -4.40 -12.43 2.14
C LEU A 127 -4.17 -11.57 3.40
N ASP A 128 -5.22 -11.34 4.19
CA ASP A 128 -5.14 -10.52 5.40
C ASP A 128 -4.21 -11.16 6.44
N GLU A 129 -4.31 -12.47 6.66
CA GLU A 129 -3.38 -13.21 7.54
C GLU A 129 -1.94 -13.14 7.04
N CYS A 130 -1.72 -13.21 5.73
CA CYS A 130 -0.40 -13.07 5.13
C CYS A 130 0.20 -11.69 5.41
N MET A 131 -0.60 -10.62 5.29
CA MET A 131 -0.19 -9.26 5.61
C MET A 131 0.11 -9.09 7.11
N VAL A 132 -0.76 -9.62 7.99
CA VAL A 132 -0.51 -9.59 9.44
C VAL A 132 0.77 -10.33 9.79
N ARG A 133 0.96 -11.53 9.25
CA ARG A 133 2.17 -12.35 9.46
C ARG A 133 3.42 -11.66 8.94
N HIS A 134 3.33 -10.98 7.80
CA HIS A 134 4.43 -10.18 7.24
C HIS A 134 4.93 -9.16 8.26
N PHE A 135 4.06 -8.31 8.80
CA PHE A 135 4.49 -7.29 9.78
C PHE A 135 4.85 -7.83 11.15
N THR A 136 4.27 -8.97 11.54
CA THR A 136 4.61 -9.68 12.77
C THR A 136 6.03 -10.24 12.72
N ASN A 137 6.43 -10.79 11.57
CA ASN A 137 7.73 -11.40 11.37
C ASN A 137 8.77 -10.46 10.77
N TRP A 138 8.36 -9.26 10.34
CA TRP A 138 9.23 -8.28 9.71
C TRP A 138 10.38 -7.89 10.64
N LYS A 139 11.61 -8.22 10.25
CA LYS A 139 12.82 -7.71 10.89
C LYS A 139 13.34 -6.58 10.02
N ARG A 140 13.92 -5.55 10.63
CA ARG A 140 14.67 -4.52 9.91
C ARG A 140 15.63 -5.24 8.97
N ALA A 141 15.43 -5.05 7.66
CA ALA A 141 16.31 -5.55 6.62
C ALA A 141 17.69 -4.90 6.78
#